data_AF-A0A2H0BGJ9-F1
#
_entry.id   AF-A0A2H0BGJ9-F1
#
_cell.length_a   1.000
_cell.length_b   1.000
_cell.length_c   1.000
_cell.angle_alpha   90.00
_cell.angle_beta   90.00
_cell.angle_gamma   90.00
#
_symmetry.space_group_name_H-M   'P 1'
#
loop_
_entity.id
_entity.type
_entity.pdbx_description
1 polymer ?
#
loop_
_entity_poly.entity_id
_entity_poly.type
_entity_poly.pdbx_seq_one_letter_code
_entity_poly.pdbx_strand_id
1 'polypeptide(L)'
;MEHRVILSSKEATSLLEKATILETFFTIDTYDGTNHTRKTQSEVLTKPYPTPVVGTIYRFLSHCSIENCNNVWIEYKWTSPENHRFEVEFEETVLEEFKIRQNIPGWNFLINHERETTRQY
;
A
#
# COMPACT_ATOMS: atom_id res chain seq x y z
N MET A 1 -0.80 13.92 7.13
CA MET A 1 0.24 12.95 7.54
C MET A 1 -0.32 11.62 7.13
N GLU A 2 0.37 10.91 6.24
CA GLU A 2 -0.10 9.60 5.76
C GLU A 2 -0.25 8.63 6.93
N HIS A 3 -1.43 8.03 7.06
CA HIS A 3 -1.70 6.97 8.02
C HIS A 3 -2.17 5.72 7.28
N ARG A 4 -1.34 4.69 7.28
CA ARG A 4 -1.55 3.47 6.53
C ARG A 4 -1.64 2.26 7.44
N VAL A 5 -2.62 1.40 7.16
CA VAL A 5 -2.99 0.27 8.01
C VAL A 5 -3.23 -0.98 7.15
N ILE A 6 -2.79 -2.14 7.64
CA ILE A 6 -3.10 -3.45 7.03
C ILE A 6 -4.54 -3.82 7.32
N LEU A 7 -5.28 -4.20 6.28
CA LEU A 7 -6.66 -4.65 6.38
C LEU A 7 -6.75 -6.16 6.24
N SER A 8 -7.68 -6.76 6.99
CA SER A 8 -8.27 -8.04 6.63
C SER A 8 -9.16 -7.89 5.39
N SER A 9 -9.43 -8.99 4.69
CA SER A 9 -10.33 -8.97 3.53
C SER A 9 -11.72 -8.46 3.89
N LYS A 10 -12.22 -8.77 5.09
CA LYS A 10 -13.52 -8.30 5.57
C LYS A 10 -13.54 -6.77 5.73
N GLU A 11 -12.50 -6.20 6.35
CA GLU A 11 -12.38 -4.75 6.52
C GLU A 11 -12.26 -4.04 5.17
N ALA A 12 -11.47 -4.59 4.24
CA ALA A 12 -11.32 -4.03 2.90
C ALA A 12 -12.67 -4.00 2.14
N THR A 13 -13.42 -5.11 2.18
CA THR A 13 -14.77 -5.15 1.58
C THR A 13 -15.70 -4.15 2.24
N SER A 14 -15.76 -4.10 3.57
CA SER A 14 -16.64 -3.16 4.28
C SER A 14 -16.29 -1.69 4.03
N LEU A 15 -15.01 -1.36 3.84
CA LEU A 15 -14.60 -0.01 3.43
C LEU A 15 -15.00 0.29 1.99
N LEU A 16 -14.79 -0.65 1.06
CA LEU A 16 -15.18 -0.49 -0.34
C LEU A 16 -16.69 -0.31 -0.52
N GLU A 17 -17.52 -1.00 0.28
CA GLU A 17 -18.98 -0.85 0.26
C GLU A 17 -19.45 0.56 0.66
N LYS A 18 -18.67 1.25 1.51
CA LYS A 18 -18.94 2.62 1.96
C LYS A 18 -18.28 3.67 1.08
N ALA A 19 -17.33 3.27 0.23
CA ALA A 19 -16.50 4.19 -0.52
C ALA A 19 -17.22 4.72 -1.77
N THR A 20 -17.06 6.01 -2.02
CA THR A 20 -17.24 6.57 -3.36
C THR A 20 -15.89 6.49 -4.07
N ILE A 21 -15.77 5.60 -5.05
CA ILE A 21 -14.56 5.43 -5.85
C ILE A 21 -14.47 6.57 -6.86
N LEU A 22 -13.38 7.32 -6.79
CA LEU A 22 -13.08 8.42 -7.70
C LEU A 22 -12.28 7.91 -8.89
N GLU A 23 -11.19 7.18 -8.62
CA GLU A 23 -10.27 6.67 -9.64
C GLU A 23 -9.68 5.33 -9.23
N THR A 24 -9.21 4.56 -10.21
CA THR A 24 -8.51 3.28 -9.97
C THR A 24 -7.25 3.20 -10.80
N PHE A 25 -6.21 2.58 -10.22
CA PHE A 25 -4.90 2.50 -10.84
C PHE A 25 -4.28 1.13 -10.66
N PHE A 26 -3.45 0.77 -11.62
CA PHE A 26 -2.48 -0.30 -11.47
C PHE A 26 -1.07 0.30 -11.50
N THR A 27 -0.26 -0.03 -10.50
CA THR A 27 1.11 0.47 -10.41
C THR A 27 2.08 -0.64 -10.06
N ILE A 28 3.30 -0.53 -10.55
CA ILE A 28 4.43 -1.38 -10.18
C ILE A 28 5.47 -0.49 -9.52
N ASP A 29 5.80 -0.77 -8.27
CA ASP A 29 6.85 -0.09 -7.52
C ASP A 29 8.05 -1.02 -7.37
N THR A 30 9.20 -0.63 -7.92
CA THR A 30 10.47 -1.34 -7.77
C THR A 30 11.44 -0.52 -6.91
N TYR A 31 12.06 -1.18 -5.94
CA TYR A 31 13.07 -0.61 -5.06
C TYR A 31 14.39 -1.35 -5.26
N ASP A 32 15.48 -0.60 -5.46
CA ASP A 32 16.83 -1.14 -5.74
C ASP A 32 17.82 -0.98 -4.57
N GLY A 33 17.34 -0.54 -3.41
CA GLY A 33 18.16 -0.20 -2.24
C GLY A 33 18.59 1.27 -2.18
N THR A 34 18.45 2.03 -3.25
CA THR A 34 18.82 3.46 -3.33
C THR A 34 17.78 4.34 -4.01
N ASN A 35 16.97 3.77 -4.90
CA ASN A 35 15.92 4.43 -5.65
C ASN A 35 14.60 3.67 -5.52
N HIS A 36 13.52 4.43 -5.70
CA HIS A 36 12.17 3.94 -5.90
C HIS A 36 11.75 4.32 -7.32
N THR A 37 11.44 3.31 -8.13
CA THR A 37 10.87 3.47 -9.46
C THR A 37 9.40 3.07 -9.41
N ARG A 38 8.51 3.99 -9.79
CA ARG A 38 7.08 3.74 -9.97
C ARG A 38 6.75 3.72 -11.45
N LYS A 39 6.14 2.64 -11.90
CA LYS A 39 5.53 2.52 -13.23
C LYS A 39 4.02 2.53 -13.09
N THR A 40 3.38 3.47 -13.78
CA THR A 40 1.93 3.54 -13.96
C THR A 40 1.60 3.16 -15.41
N GLN A 41 0.35 3.38 -15.84
CA GLN A 41 -0.02 3.26 -17.24
C GLN A 41 0.54 4.38 -18.12
N SER A 42 0.75 5.57 -17.55
CA SER A 42 1.12 6.78 -18.29
C SER A 42 2.60 7.15 -18.18
N GLU A 43 3.27 6.73 -17.10
CA GLU A 43 4.63 7.19 -16.81
C GLU A 43 5.48 6.16 -16.07
N VAL A 44 6.79 6.41 -16.14
CA VAL A 44 7.80 5.76 -15.29
C VAL A 44 8.57 6.89 -14.61
N LEU A 45 8.50 6.93 -13.27
CA LEU A 45 9.19 7.92 -12.46
C LEU A 45 10.18 7.21 -11.54
N THR A 46 11.44 7.62 -11.58
CA THR A 46 12.49 7.14 -10.67
C THR A 46 12.96 8.29 -9.79
N LYS A 47 13.04 8.05 -8.49
CA LYS A 47 13.54 9.01 -7.50
C LYS A 47 14.43 8.33 -6.46
N PRO A 48 15.42 9.04 -5.89
CA PRO A 48 16.15 8.55 -4.73
C PRO A 48 15.20 8.18 -3.59
N TYR A 49 15.51 7.10 -2.88
CA TYR A 49 14.73 6.60 -1.76
C TYR A 49 15.64 6.34 -0.56
N PRO A 50 15.40 6.98 0.59
CA PRO A 50 16.34 6.97 1.71
C PRO A 50 16.39 5.62 2.44
N THR A 51 15.32 4.82 2.38
CA THR A 51 15.27 3.51 3.03
C THR A 51 15.87 2.45 2.11
N PRO A 52 16.90 1.69 2.54
CA PRO A 52 17.56 0.69 1.71
C PRO A 52 16.73 -0.61 1.63
N VAL A 53 15.61 -0.55 0.93
CA VAL A 53 14.73 -1.69 0.65
C VAL A 53 14.92 -2.16 -0.79
N VAL A 54 14.87 -3.48 -1.00
CA VAL A 54 14.95 -4.10 -2.33
C VAL A 54 13.70 -4.93 -2.56
N GLY A 55 13.13 -4.85 -3.77
CA GLY A 55 12.02 -5.70 -4.17
C GLY A 55 11.05 -5.01 -5.11
N THR A 56 10.04 -5.75 -5.57
CA THR A 56 8.98 -5.24 -6.43
C THR A 56 7.64 -5.47 -5.77
N ILE A 57 6.82 -4.42 -5.72
CA ILE A 57 5.43 -4.45 -5.25
C ILE A 57 4.54 -4.12 -6.44
N TYR A 58 3.62 -5.03 -6.75
CA TYR A 58 2.50 -4.76 -7.64
C TYR A 58 1.32 -4.27 -6.81
N ARG A 59 0.58 -3.29 -7.33
CA ARG A 59 -0.53 -2.68 -6.60
C ARG A 59 -1.72 -2.44 -7.51
N PHE A 60 -2.89 -2.80 -7.02
CA PHE A 60 -4.16 -2.24 -7.45
C PHE A 60 -4.59 -1.21 -6.39
N LEU A 61 -4.94 -0.01 -6.82
CA LEU A 61 -5.21 1.13 -5.95
C LEU A 61 -6.58 1.70 -6.32
N SER A 62 -7.42 1.98 -5.34
CA SER A 62 -8.65 2.74 -5.50
C SER A 62 -8.54 4.04 -4.71
N HIS A 63 -8.62 5.18 -5.41
CA HIS A 63 -8.76 6.49 -4.78
C HIS A 63 -10.23 6.73 -4.46
N CYS A 64 -10.51 7.03 -3.21
CA CYS A 64 -11.85 7.05 -2.67
C CYS A 64 -12.07 8.25 -1.74
N SER A 65 -13.35 8.60 -1.59
CA SER A 65 -13.85 9.30 -0.40
C SER A 65 -14.72 8.35 0.43
N ILE A 66 -14.58 8.38 1.75
CA ILE A 66 -15.35 7.55 2.69
C ILE A 66 -15.84 8.43 3.83
N GLU A 67 -17.16 8.53 4.01
CA GLU A 67 -17.78 9.39 5.04
C GLU A 67 -17.27 10.84 4.95
N ASN A 68 -16.56 11.33 5.98
CA ASN A 68 -15.92 12.65 6.03
C ASN A 68 -14.42 12.64 5.69
N CYS A 69 -13.89 11.50 5.25
CA CYS A 69 -12.50 11.35 4.83
C CYS A 69 -12.38 11.45 3.31
N ASN A 70 -11.68 12.49 2.84
CA ASN A 70 -11.24 12.60 1.46
C ASN A 70 -9.81 12.05 1.33
N ASN A 71 -9.39 11.74 0.11
CA ASN A 71 -8.04 11.24 -0.18
C ASN A 71 -7.69 9.98 0.61
N VAL A 72 -8.56 8.98 0.47
CA VAL A 72 -8.37 7.63 1.01
C VAL A 72 -7.98 6.69 -0.13
N TRP A 73 -6.92 5.91 0.07
CA TRP A 73 -6.47 4.90 -0.86
C TRP A 73 -6.73 3.52 -0.28
N ILE A 74 -7.57 2.72 -0.93
CA ILE A 74 -7.71 1.30 -0.62
C ILE A 74 -6.85 0.53 -1.63
N GLU A 75 -5.89 -0.23 -1.12
CA GLU A 75 -4.86 -0.87 -1.93
C GLU A 75 -4.87 -2.39 -1.73
N TYR A 76 -4.73 -3.11 -2.84
CA TYR A 76 -4.35 -4.51 -2.84
C TYR A 76 -2.93 -4.64 -3.37
N LYS A 77 -2.02 -5.19 -2.56
CA LYS A 77 -0.60 -5.31 -2.86
C LYS A 77 -0.16 -6.75 -2.93
N TRP A 78 0.78 -7.05 -3.82
CA TRP A 78 1.44 -8.36 -3.88
C TRP A 78 2.89 -8.26 -4.37
N THR A 79 3.73 -9.18 -3.90
CA THR A 79 5.08 -9.42 -4.47
C THR A 79 5.15 -10.79 -5.14
N SER A 80 4.34 -11.73 -4.68
CA SER A 80 4.12 -13.06 -5.25
C SER A 80 2.65 -13.47 -5.02
N PRO A 81 2.16 -14.55 -5.64
CA PRO A 81 0.81 -15.06 -5.37
C PRO A 81 0.55 -15.36 -3.89
N GLU A 82 1.57 -15.79 -3.15
CA GLU A 82 1.48 -16.18 -1.73
C GLU A 82 1.61 -14.98 -0.80
N ASN A 83 2.38 -13.95 -1.20
CA ASN A 83 2.56 -12.74 -0.41
C ASN A 83 1.74 -11.59 -0.99
N HIS A 84 0.55 -11.41 -0.42
CA HIS A 84 -0.42 -10.38 -0.80
C HIS A 84 -1.17 -9.87 0.44
N ARG A 85 -1.63 -8.62 0.43
CA ARG A 85 -2.50 -8.07 1.48
C ARG A 85 -3.28 -6.84 1.02
N PHE A 86 -4.34 -6.53 1.76
CA PHE A 86 -5.03 -5.25 1.65
C PHE A 86 -4.42 -4.22 2.61
N GLU A 87 -4.42 -2.97 2.19
CA GLU A 87 -4.07 -1.82 3.02
C GLU A 87 -5.06 -0.67 2.75
N VAL A 88 -5.22 0.20 3.73
CA VAL A 88 -5.81 1.53 3.54
C VAL A 88 -4.77 2.58 3.89
N GLU A 89 -4.72 3.66 3.12
CA GLU A 89 -3.96 4.86 3.43
C GLU A 89 -4.89 6.06 3.48
N PHE A 90 -4.78 6.83 4.55
CA PHE A 90 -5.45 8.11 4.75
C PHE A 90 -4.40 9.23 4.65
N GLU A 91 -4.52 10.13 3.67
CA GLU A 91 -3.54 11.22 3.50
C GLU A 91 -3.84 12.44 4.39
N GLU A 92 -5.12 12.69 4.64
CA GLU A 92 -5.62 13.87 5.35
C GLU A 92 -6.24 13.52 6.71
N THR A 93 -7.44 12.94 6.66
CA THR A 93 -8.24 12.60 7.85
C THR A 93 -8.35 11.10 7.99
N VAL A 94 -8.07 10.61 9.20
CA VAL A 94 -8.13 9.19 9.54
C VAL A 94 -9.46 8.92 10.26
N LEU A 95 -10.19 7.91 9.82
CA LEU A 95 -11.36 7.41 10.54
C LEU A 95 -10.98 6.96 11.96
N GLU A 96 -11.82 7.26 12.95
CA GLU A 96 -11.49 7.07 14.38
C GLU A 96 -11.05 5.63 14.71
N GLU A 97 -11.72 4.63 14.11
CA GLU A 97 -11.40 3.21 14.31
C GLU A 97 -9.97 2.82 13.85
N PHE A 98 -9.37 3.58 12.93
CA PHE A 98 -8.02 3.33 12.44
C PHE A 98 -6.94 4.11 13.20
N LYS A 99 -7.27 5.21 13.90
CA LYS A 99 -6.28 6.05 14.59
C LYS A 99 -5.47 5.32 15.67
N ILE A 100 -6.08 4.32 16.31
CA ILE A 100 -5.42 3.51 17.35
C ILE A 100 -4.46 2.46 16.77
N ARG A 101 -4.51 2.23 15.45
CA ARG A 101 -3.73 1.18 14.79
C ARG A 101 -2.35 1.71 14.45
N GLN A 102 -1.39 0.80 14.40
CA GLN A 102 -0.02 1.14 14.03
C GLN A 102 0.02 1.65 12.59
N ASN A 103 0.53 2.87 12.41
CA ASN A 103 0.86 3.40 11.10
C ASN A 103 2.07 2.64 10.53
N ILE A 104 1.92 2.07 9.33
CA ILE A 104 2.99 1.33 8.66
C ILE A 104 3.46 2.06 7.39
N PRO A 105 4.77 2.08 7.09
CA PRO A 105 5.23 2.64 5.84
C PRO A 105 4.89 1.71 4.66
N GLY A 106 4.64 2.28 3.49
CA GLY A 106 4.23 1.51 2.30
C GLY A 106 5.23 0.44 1.82
N TRP A 107 6.52 0.59 2.16
CA TRP A 107 7.58 -0.39 1.87
C TRP A 107 7.66 -1.53 2.89
N ASN A 108 6.99 -1.43 4.05
CA ASN A 108 7.02 -2.47 5.09
C ASN A 108 6.62 -3.84 4.54
N PHE A 109 5.82 -3.86 3.48
CA PHE A 109 5.43 -5.07 2.76
C PHE A 109 6.62 -5.90 2.24
N LEU A 110 7.76 -5.27 1.92
CA LEU A 110 8.95 -5.96 1.42
C LEU A 110 9.78 -6.61 2.53
N ILE A 111 9.80 -6.04 3.75
CA ILE A 111 10.66 -6.51 4.84
C ILE A 111 10.22 -7.87 5.40
N ASN A 112 8.97 -8.27 5.19
CA ASN A 112 8.47 -9.57 5.64
C ASN A 112 8.92 -10.74 4.73
N HIS A 113 9.42 -10.49 3.52
CA HIS A 113 9.84 -11.57 2.61
C HIS A 113 11.27 -12.08 2.88
N GLU A 114 12.18 -11.23 3.38
CA GLU A 114 13.57 -11.64 3.68
C GLU A 114 13.70 -12.52 4.93
N ARG A 115 12.75 -12.44 5.87
CA ARG A 115 12.80 -13.25 7.11
C ARG A 115 12.40 -14.71 6.90
N GLU A 116 11.68 -15.03 5.83
CA GLU A 116 11.22 -16.40 5.56
C GLU A 116 12.22 -17.18 4.69
N THR A 117 12.88 -16.54 3.73
CA THR A 117 13.91 -17.18 2.90
C THR A 117 15.19 -17.49 3.68
N THR A 118 15.53 -16.70 4.70
CA THR A 118 16.74 -16.93 5.53
C THR A 118 16.57 -18.06 6.56
N ARG A 119 15.34 -18.53 6.82
CA ARG A 119 15.07 -19.65 7.76
C ARG A 119 15.06 -21.03 7.09
N GLN A 120 15.23 -21.09 5.78
CA GLN A 120 15.22 -22.35 5.02
C GLN A 120 16.63 -22.86 4.65
N TYR A 121 17.69 -22.23 5.16
CA TYR A 121 19.08 -22.65 4.99
C TYR A 121 19.81 -22.73 6.33
#